data_AF-A0A2D8ZVX1-F1
#
_entry.id   AF-A0A2D8ZVX1-F1
#
_cell.length_a   1.000
_cell.length_b   1.000
_cell.length_c   1.000
_cell.angle_alpha   90.00
_cell.angle_beta   90.00
_cell.angle_gamma   90.00
#
_symmetry.space_group_name_H-M   'P 1'
#
loop_
_entity.id
_entity.type
_entity.pdbx_description
1 polymer ?
#
loop_
_entity_poly.entity_id
_entity_poly.type
_entity_poly.pdbx_seq_one_letter_code
_entity_poly.pdbx_strand_id
1 'polypeptide(L)'
;MDIKDIFPPPGHVQRLRCSDCDGWLDLAYADFDETVSGARIAIKGLPVLRCSTCEKDYLPDRSRISIIRLHEQCVSKVSAGVTVTRRKLEDRYPFTDVPFQYDADDYEYLPGLRGQGDGFLTLVFFKRGVLLKYDTASGYRLTFASRTYGTITTDEDNQISFGINRNGRVVMWLGDIATLPVPEQYYLLSENVESDHSIGSEFYDGQIDCIFSDPTPENDLLAARTDFLEAARMHFGATLAHLEAEVVAIALDFARPLTDSVKNQQHAADALNKIHVESLDTQAIGKLLSAAGGDPKGLGGLKRLQTLLETLPGSSAISNLMLPLFVTYDLRVANLHLTSTGTASDKMDDITSRLGLPAAAPFFDVYDALVKQLAAAYRGLQELLTP
;
A
#
# COMPACT_ATOMS: atom_id res chain seq x y z
N MET A 1 -2.08 -32.08 23.79
CA MET A 1 -1.72 -30.75 24.32
C MET A 1 -2.23 -30.59 25.75
N ASP A 2 -1.62 -29.71 26.54
CA ASP A 2 -2.12 -29.32 27.86
C ASP A 2 -3.09 -28.14 27.70
N ILE A 3 -4.16 -28.08 28.49
CA ILE A 3 -5.11 -26.97 28.48
C ILE A 3 -4.43 -25.61 28.69
N LYS A 4 -3.34 -25.56 29.47
CA LYS A 4 -2.54 -24.34 29.68
C LYS A 4 -1.96 -23.79 28.37
N ASP A 5 -1.73 -24.64 27.37
CA ASP A 5 -1.16 -24.25 26.07
C ASP A 5 -2.19 -23.48 25.21
N ILE A 6 -3.48 -23.58 25.54
CA ILE A 6 -4.56 -22.81 24.90
C ILE A 6 -4.66 -21.40 25.49
N PHE A 7 -4.29 -21.22 26.76
CA PHE A 7 -4.31 -19.90 27.39
C PHE A 7 -3.16 -19.05 26.86
N PRO A 8 -3.42 -17.78 26.48
CA PRO A 8 -2.34 -16.87 26.14
C PRO A 8 -1.50 -16.56 27.39
N PRO A 9 -0.19 -16.30 27.25
CA PRO A 9 0.65 -15.96 28.38
C PRO A 9 0.20 -14.62 29.03
N PRO A 10 0.47 -14.39 30.32
CA PRO A 10 0.11 -13.14 30.98
C PRO A 10 0.63 -11.91 30.25
N GLY A 11 -0.24 -10.92 30.02
CA GLY A 11 0.10 -9.68 29.29
C GLY A 11 0.19 -9.84 27.77
N HIS A 12 -0.10 -11.02 27.22
CA HIS A 12 -0.19 -11.21 25.78
C HIS A 12 -1.35 -10.40 25.19
N VAL A 13 -1.03 -9.57 24.21
CA VAL A 13 -2.02 -8.91 23.35
C VAL A 13 -1.96 -9.61 22.01
N GLN A 14 -3.10 -10.18 21.58
CA GLN A 14 -3.18 -10.77 20.25
C GLN A 14 -3.07 -9.66 19.20
N ARG A 15 -2.11 -9.79 18.28
CA ARG A 15 -1.89 -8.88 17.16
C ARG A 15 -2.21 -9.58 15.85
N LEU A 16 -2.40 -8.80 14.78
CA LEU A 16 -2.57 -9.33 13.42
C LEU A 16 -1.22 -9.64 12.73
N ARG A 17 -0.18 -9.94 13.50
CA ARG A 17 1.18 -10.23 13.03
C ARG A 17 1.65 -11.59 13.52
N CYS A 18 2.32 -12.32 12.64
CA CYS A 18 2.89 -13.63 12.91
C CYS A 18 4.09 -13.51 13.86
N SER A 19 4.11 -14.29 14.95
CA SER A 19 5.22 -14.28 15.91
C SER A 19 6.54 -14.77 15.34
N ASP A 20 6.51 -15.54 14.25
CA ASP A 20 7.68 -16.23 13.70
C ASP A 20 8.34 -15.46 12.55
N CYS A 21 7.56 -14.73 11.75
CA CYS A 21 8.06 -14.06 10.54
C CYS A 21 7.53 -12.63 10.33
N ASP A 22 6.75 -12.10 11.29
CA ASP A 22 6.14 -10.76 11.25
C ASP A 22 5.18 -10.50 10.06
N GLY A 23 4.86 -11.56 9.31
CA GLY A 23 3.87 -11.53 8.23
C GLY A 23 2.46 -11.31 8.78
N TRP A 24 1.61 -10.65 8.01
CA TRP A 24 0.20 -10.45 8.35
C TRP A 24 -0.55 -11.77 8.51
N LEU A 25 -1.50 -11.77 9.44
CA LEU A 25 -2.44 -12.86 9.64
C LEU A 25 -3.78 -12.53 8.98
N ASP A 26 -4.34 -13.47 8.23
CA ASP A 26 -5.69 -13.39 7.68
C ASP A 26 -6.62 -14.31 8.46
N LEU A 27 -7.90 -13.96 8.55
CA LEU A 27 -8.89 -14.87 9.12
C LEU A 27 -9.17 -16.02 8.14
N ALA A 28 -9.03 -17.25 8.64
CA ALA A 28 -9.25 -18.48 7.89
C ALA A 28 -10.03 -19.48 8.75
N TYR A 29 -10.34 -20.65 8.19
CA TYR A 29 -11.09 -21.70 8.88
C TYR A 29 -10.35 -23.03 8.75
N ALA A 30 -10.16 -23.71 9.88
CA ALA A 30 -9.48 -24.99 9.96
C ALA A 30 -10.23 -25.93 10.90
N ASP A 31 -10.18 -27.24 10.62
CA ASP A 31 -10.66 -28.23 11.57
C ASP A 31 -9.65 -28.36 12.71
N PHE A 32 -10.15 -28.35 13.94
CA PHE A 32 -9.37 -28.62 15.15
C PHE A 32 -9.77 -29.98 15.69
N ASP A 33 -8.86 -30.93 15.84
CA ASP A 33 -9.13 -32.25 16.43
C ASP A 33 -7.94 -32.69 17.26
N GLU A 34 -7.97 -32.33 18.54
CA GLU A 34 -6.84 -32.51 19.45
C GLU A 34 -7.28 -33.11 20.78
N THR A 35 -6.36 -33.84 21.42
CA THR A 35 -6.55 -34.28 22.82
C THR A 35 -5.99 -33.22 23.75
N VAL A 36 -6.87 -32.53 24.47
CA VAL A 36 -6.56 -31.45 25.41
C VAL A 36 -6.73 -31.97 26.84
N SER A 37 -5.62 -32.11 27.57
CA SER A 37 -5.59 -32.62 28.95
C SER A 37 -6.44 -33.90 29.16
N GLY A 38 -6.42 -34.81 28.19
CA GLY A 38 -7.12 -36.10 28.24
C GLY A 38 -8.54 -36.12 27.66
N ALA A 39 -9.11 -34.98 27.29
CA ALA A 39 -10.38 -34.91 26.57
C ALA A 39 -10.14 -34.63 25.08
N ARG A 40 -10.74 -35.43 24.19
CA ARG A 40 -10.70 -35.15 22.74
C ARG A 40 -11.66 -34.01 22.40
N ILE A 41 -11.17 -32.94 21.80
CA ILE A 41 -11.97 -31.80 21.37
C ILE A 41 -11.85 -31.68 19.86
N ALA A 42 -12.97 -31.89 19.16
CA ALA A 42 -13.07 -31.74 17.72
C ALA A 42 -14.04 -30.60 17.36
N ILE A 43 -13.56 -29.59 16.64
CA ILE A 43 -14.34 -28.45 16.13
C ILE A 43 -14.13 -28.38 14.62
N LYS A 44 -15.19 -28.59 13.85
CA LYS A 44 -15.15 -28.40 12.40
C LYS A 44 -15.29 -26.92 12.03
N GLY A 45 -14.40 -26.45 11.16
CA GLY A 45 -14.38 -25.07 10.65
C GLY A 45 -14.08 -24.02 11.72
N LEU A 46 -13.22 -24.31 12.71
CA LEU A 46 -12.81 -23.35 13.72
C LEU A 46 -12.11 -22.13 13.07
N PRO A 47 -12.44 -20.89 13.46
CA PRO A 47 -11.75 -19.73 12.92
C PRO A 47 -10.32 -19.66 13.47
N VAL A 48 -9.38 -19.42 12.58
CA VAL A 48 -7.94 -19.32 12.86
C VAL A 48 -7.37 -18.07 12.19
N LEU A 49 -6.29 -17.53 12.75
CA LEU A 49 -5.50 -16.48 12.12
C LEU A 49 -4.34 -17.15 11.39
N ARG A 50 -4.39 -17.21 10.06
CA ARG A 50 -3.38 -17.85 9.22
C ARG A 50 -2.36 -16.84 8.74
N CYS A 51 -1.08 -17.10 8.95
CA CYS A 51 -0.04 -16.27 8.37
C CYS A 51 0.01 -16.44 6.86
N SER A 52 -0.07 -15.35 6.12
CA SER A 52 0.07 -15.36 4.66
C SER A 52 1.44 -15.77 4.14
N THR A 53 2.47 -15.73 4.99
CA THR A 53 3.88 -15.88 4.58
C THR A 53 4.40 -17.27 4.91
N CYS A 54 4.13 -17.76 6.12
CA CYS A 54 4.55 -19.09 6.56
C CYS A 54 3.41 -20.09 6.74
N GLU A 55 2.17 -19.70 6.44
CA GLU A 55 0.94 -20.53 6.51
C GLU A 55 0.60 -21.08 7.92
N LYS A 56 1.35 -20.65 8.94
CA LYS A 56 1.12 -21.07 10.32
C LYS A 56 -0.19 -20.48 10.85
N ASP A 57 -0.99 -21.35 11.47
CA ASP A 57 -2.24 -20.99 12.11
C ASP A 57 -2.04 -20.61 13.58
N TYR A 58 -2.73 -19.56 13.98
CA TYR A 58 -2.84 -19.10 15.36
C TYR A 58 -4.31 -19.10 15.77
N LEU A 59 -4.58 -19.39 17.04
CA LEU A 59 -5.94 -19.35 17.56
C LEU A 59 -6.32 -17.92 17.97
N PRO A 60 -7.36 -17.30 17.36
CA PRO A 60 -8.00 -16.11 17.88
C PRO A 60 -8.48 -16.30 19.32
N ASP A 61 -8.56 -15.22 20.10
CA ASP A 61 -9.02 -15.28 21.49
C ASP A 61 -10.40 -15.96 21.64
N ARG A 62 -11.35 -15.65 20.75
CA ARG A 62 -12.68 -16.27 20.77
C ARG A 62 -12.65 -17.77 20.45
N SER A 63 -11.74 -18.22 19.59
CA SER A 63 -11.51 -19.64 19.31
C SER A 63 -10.88 -20.35 20.52
N ARG A 64 -9.93 -19.70 21.22
CA ARG A 64 -9.35 -20.21 22.48
C ARG A 64 -10.43 -20.38 23.54
N ILE A 65 -11.27 -19.37 23.74
CA ILE A 65 -12.39 -19.42 24.69
C ILE A 65 -13.34 -20.57 24.36
N SER A 66 -13.61 -20.81 23.08
CA SER A 66 -14.47 -21.92 22.64
C SER A 66 -13.88 -23.28 23.00
N ILE A 67 -12.58 -23.49 22.76
CA ILE A 67 -11.87 -24.72 23.14
C ILE A 67 -11.88 -24.89 24.67
N ILE A 68 -11.58 -23.84 25.43
CA ILE A 68 -11.56 -23.88 26.91
C ILE A 68 -12.93 -24.27 27.45
N ARG A 69 -14.02 -23.65 26.95
CA ARG A 69 -15.39 -23.98 27.39
C ARG A 69 -15.78 -25.41 27.06
N LEU A 70 -15.39 -25.92 25.89
CA LEU A 70 -15.65 -27.32 25.52
C LEU A 70 -14.86 -28.28 26.42
N HIS A 71 -13.61 -27.94 26.74
CA HIS A 71 -12.80 -28.70 27.69
C HIS A 71 -13.46 -28.75 29.08
N GLU A 72 -13.89 -27.61 29.63
CA GLU A 72 -14.60 -27.52 30.92
C GLU A 72 -15.87 -28.37 30.94
N GLN A 73 -16.63 -28.40 29.84
CA GLN A 73 -17.81 -29.24 29.69
C GLN A 73 -17.47 -30.74 29.69
N CYS A 74 -16.39 -31.14 29.01
CA CYS A 74 -15.96 -32.54 29.02
C CYS A 74 -15.52 -32.98 30.42
N VAL A 75 -14.73 -32.16 31.12
CA VAL A 75 -14.26 -32.46 32.48
C VAL A 75 -15.42 -32.54 33.46
N SER A 76 -16.33 -31.56 33.45
CA SER A 76 -17.49 -31.54 34.36
C SER A 76 -18.47 -32.70 34.14
N LYS A 77 -18.60 -33.19 32.90
CA LYS A 77 -19.47 -34.33 32.55
C LYS A 77 -18.76 -35.67 32.59
N VAL A 78 -17.46 -35.71 32.88
CA VAL A 78 -16.61 -36.92 32.78
C VAL A 78 -16.76 -37.58 31.39
N SER A 79 -16.76 -36.76 30.34
CA SER A 79 -16.81 -37.22 28.95
C SER A 79 -15.40 -37.38 28.39
N ALA A 80 -15.16 -38.45 27.61
CA ALA A 80 -13.90 -38.67 26.92
C ALA A 80 -13.64 -37.68 25.77
N GLY A 81 -14.67 -36.95 25.31
CA GLY A 81 -14.52 -35.92 24.31
C GLY A 81 -15.83 -35.30 23.82
N VAL A 82 -15.68 -34.37 22.89
CA VAL A 82 -16.79 -33.65 22.24
C VAL A 82 -16.44 -33.36 20.78
N THR A 83 -17.45 -33.43 19.91
CA THR A 83 -17.35 -32.99 18.53
C THR A 83 -18.44 -31.97 18.26
N VAL A 84 -18.05 -30.80 17.75
CA VAL A 84 -18.97 -29.73 17.36
C VAL A 84 -18.64 -29.25 15.95
N THR A 85 -19.65 -28.77 15.25
CA THR A 85 -19.48 -28.04 14.00
C THR A 85 -19.71 -26.57 14.30
N ARG A 86 -18.78 -25.71 13.89
CA ARG A 86 -18.96 -24.26 14.00
C ARG A 86 -20.19 -23.85 13.20
N ARG A 87 -21.04 -23.01 13.82
CA ARG A 87 -22.10 -22.29 13.10
C ARG A 87 -21.57 -20.94 12.66
N LYS A 88 -21.79 -20.60 11.39
CA LYS A 88 -21.43 -19.27 10.86
C LYS A 88 -22.20 -18.17 11.60
N LEU A 89 -21.51 -17.09 11.96
CA LEU A 89 -22.17 -15.90 12.52
C LEU A 89 -22.92 -15.17 11.39
N GLU A 90 -24.17 -14.82 11.66
CA GLU A 90 -25.07 -14.15 10.71
C GLU A 90 -25.49 -12.77 11.25
N ASP A 91 -24.81 -12.28 12.28
CA ASP A 91 -25.10 -11.03 12.94
C ASP A 91 -25.12 -9.86 11.94
N ARG A 92 -26.13 -8.99 12.13
CA ARG A 92 -26.29 -7.75 11.39
C ARG A 92 -26.27 -6.61 12.39
N TYR A 93 -25.35 -5.67 12.18
CA TYR A 93 -25.16 -4.55 13.08
C TYR A 93 -25.99 -3.35 12.62
N PRO A 94 -26.72 -2.67 13.53
CA PRO A 94 -27.76 -1.71 13.20
C PRO A 94 -27.21 -0.29 12.96
N PHE A 95 -26.15 -0.16 12.16
CA PHE A 95 -25.54 1.16 11.87
C PHE A 95 -26.20 1.86 10.69
N THR A 96 -26.65 1.12 9.68
CA THR A 96 -27.29 1.68 8.49
C THR A 96 -28.39 0.76 7.96
N ASP A 97 -29.40 1.36 7.33
CA ASP A 97 -30.46 0.66 6.60
C ASP A 97 -29.99 0.17 5.21
N VAL A 98 -28.82 0.62 4.74
CA VAL A 98 -28.23 0.19 3.47
C VAL A 98 -27.65 -1.22 3.63
N PRO A 99 -28.06 -2.20 2.80
CA PRO A 99 -27.78 -3.62 3.04
C PRO A 99 -26.38 -4.03 2.55
N PHE A 100 -25.33 -3.50 3.18
CA PHE A 100 -23.96 -3.91 2.90
C PHE A 100 -23.72 -5.38 3.21
N GLN A 101 -22.89 -6.02 2.38
CA GLN A 101 -22.33 -7.33 2.57
C GLN A 101 -21.04 -7.20 3.40
N TYR A 102 -21.02 -7.90 4.52
CA TYR A 102 -19.87 -8.06 5.41
C TYR A 102 -19.99 -9.41 6.14
N ASP A 103 -18.87 -9.88 6.70
CA ASP A 103 -18.84 -11.08 7.50
C ASP A 103 -18.70 -10.71 8.99
N ALA A 104 -19.64 -11.18 9.81
CA ALA A 104 -19.61 -10.95 11.26
C ALA A 104 -18.40 -11.63 11.92
N ASP A 105 -17.82 -12.65 11.28
CA ASP A 105 -16.62 -13.29 11.78
C ASP A 105 -15.40 -12.37 11.79
N ASP A 106 -15.32 -11.44 10.83
CA ASP A 106 -14.22 -10.47 10.80
C ASP A 106 -14.20 -9.65 12.09
N TYR A 107 -15.36 -9.10 12.47
CA TYR A 107 -15.51 -8.32 13.69
C TYR A 107 -15.21 -9.13 14.97
N GLU A 108 -15.59 -10.42 14.97
CA GLU A 108 -15.58 -11.25 16.17
C GLU A 108 -14.29 -12.03 16.40
N TYR A 109 -13.49 -12.23 15.35
CA TYR A 109 -12.25 -13.02 15.41
C TYR A 109 -11.00 -12.23 15.01
N LEU A 110 -11.10 -11.11 14.28
CA LEU A 110 -9.92 -10.27 14.05
C LEU A 110 -9.57 -9.47 15.32
N PRO A 111 -8.28 -9.43 15.71
CA PRO A 111 -7.88 -8.76 16.94
C PRO A 111 -8.21 -7.26 16.92
N GLY A 112 -8.66 -6.73 18.06
CA GLY A 112 -8.91 -5.30 18.25
C GLY A 112 -10.24 -4.76 17.71
N LEU A 113 -10.98 -5.51 16.87
CA LEU A 113 -12.23 -4.99 16.27
C LEU A 113 -13.43 -5.02 17.22
N ARG A 114 -13.49 -6.03 18.11
CA ARG A 114 -14.63 -6.26 19.03
C ARG A 114 -14.75 -5.25 20.19
N GLY A 115 -14.12 -4.08 20.10
CA GLY A 115 -13.94 -3.12 21.20
C GLY A 115 -15.19 -2.87 22.06
N GLN A 116 -16.11 -2.02 21.59
CA GLN A 116 -17.35 -1.68 22.33
C GLN A 116 -18.46 -2.74 22.21
N GLY A 117 -18.27 -3.77 21.38
CA GLY A 117 -19.26 -4.83 21.15
C GLY A 117 -20.50 -4.41 20.36
N ASP A 118 -20.50 -3.21 19.77
CA ASP A 118 -21.62 -2.65 19.01
C ASP A 118 -21.58 -2.96 17.51
N GLY A 119 -20.44 -3.45 16.99
CA GLY A 119 -20.19 -3.73 15.57
C GLY A 119 -19.61 -2.57 14.76
N PHE A 120 -19.22 -1.45 15.39
CA PHE A 120 -18.80 -0.23 14.67
C PHE A 120 -17.63 -0.52 13.71
N LEU A 121 -16.63 -1.25 14.20
CA LEU A 121 -15.43 -1.65 13.44
C LEU A 121 -15.65 -2.88 12.55
N THR A 122 -16.89 -3.18 12.19
CA THR A 122 -17.16 -4.25 11.21
C THR A 122 -16.59 -3.85 9.87
N LEU A 123 -15.84 -4.75 9.24
CA LEU A 123 -15.22 -4.51 7.95
C LEU A 123 -16.21 -4.62 6.81
N VAL A 124 -16.19 -3.62 5.94
CA VAL A 124 -16.90 -3.66 4.65
C VAL A 124 -15.87 -3.54 3.53
N PHE A 125 -15.95 -4.46 2.58
CA PHE A 125 -14.98 -4.59 1.49
C PHE A 125 -15.55 -4.07 0.19
N PHE A 126 -14.70 -3.43 -0.60
CA PHE A 126 -15.06 -2.83 -1.88
C PHE A 126 -14.01 -3.14 -2.95
N LYS A 127 -14.42 -3.08 -4.22
CA LYS A 127 -13.46 -3.05 -5.34
C LYS A 127 -12.64 -1.77 -5.27
N ARG A 128 -11.36 -1.84 -5.65
CA ARG A 128 -10.46 -0.66 -5.70
C ARG A 128 -11.01 0.49 -6.57
N GLY A 129 -11.79 0.14 -7.60
CA GLY A 129 -12.46 1.11 -8.47
C GLY A 129 -13.41 2.08 -7.75
N VAL A 130 -13.88 1.76 -6.53
CA VAL A 130 -14.71 2.67 -5.71
C VAL A 130 -14.04 4.01 -5.45
N LEU A 131 -12.70 4.04 -5.43
CA LEU A 131 -11.93 5.26 -5.20
C LEU A 131 -11.96 6.21 -6.40
N LEU A 132 -12.26 5.73 -7.61
CA LEU A 132 -12.22 6.55 -8.83
C LEU A 132 -13.22 7.70 -8.81
N LYS A 133 -14.41 7.51 -8.22
CA LYS A 133 -15.37 8.61 -8.06
C LYS A 133 -14.75 9.69 -7.19
N TYR A 134 -14.19 9.32 -6.04
CA TYR A 134 -13.65 10.26 -5.06
C TYR A 134 -12.38 10.97 -5.53
N ASP A 135 -11.66 10.37 -6.46
CA ASP A 135 -10.47 10.92 -7.10
C ASP A 135 -10.80 11.92 -8.23
N THR A 136 -11.91 11.69 -8.96
CA THR A 136 -12.19 12.43 -10.21
C THR A 136 -13.40 13.35 -10.16
N ALA A 137 -14.33 13.11 -9.25
CA ALA A 137 -15.53 13.94 -9.12
C ALA A 137 -15.23 15.21 -8.33
N SER A 138 -15.80 16.33 -8.77
CA SER A 138 -15.82 17.56 -7.99
C SER A 138 -16.53 17.34 -6.66
N GLY A 139 -16.05 18.00 -5.61
CA GLY A 139 -16.65 17.96 -4.28
C GLY A 139 -16.11 16.88 -3.35
N TYR A 140 -15.06 16.19 -3.80
CA TYR A 140 -14.34 15.19 -3.02
C TYR A 140 -12.85 15.45 -3.09
N ARG A 141 -12.16 15.05 -2.03
CA ARG A 141 -10.71 14.98 -1.96
C ARG A 141 -10.32 13.61 -1.43
N LEU A 142 -9.58 12.87 -2.24
CA LEU A 142 -8.93 11.63 -1.82
C LEU A 142 -7.48 11.95 -1.45
N THR A 143 -7.04 11.49 -0.28
CA THR A 143 -5.65 11.71 0.17
C THR A 143 -5.11 10.47 0.84
N PHE A 144 -3.88 10.08 0.48
CA PHE A 144 -3.17 8.98 1.11
C PHE A 144 -2.29 9.53 2.24
N ALA A 145 -2.46 8.96 3.44
CA ALA A 145 -1.54 9.16 4.56
C ALA A 145 -0.31 8.25 4.44
N SER A 146 -0.49 7.07 3.84
CA SER A 146 0.55 6.07 3.60
C SER A 146 0.26 5.29 2.32
N ARG A 147 1.00 4.20 2.04
CA ARG A 147 0.79 3.38 0.82
C ARG A 147 -0.61 2.77 0.75
N THR A 148 -1.13 2.34 1.89
CA THR A 148 -2.35 1.55 2.01
C THR A 148 -3.40 2.18 2.93
N TYR A 149 -3.16 3.38 3.47
CA TYR A 149 -4.10 4.10 4.30
C TYR A 149 -4.36 5.49 3.71
N GLY A 150 -5.65 5.82 3.51
CA GLY A 150 -6.08 7.13 3.06
C GLY A 150 -7.37 7.59 3.71
N THR A 151 -7.78 8.80 3.33
CA THR A 151 -9.02 9.45 3.75
C THR A 151 -9.70 10.06 2.53
N ILE A 152 -11.02 9.91 2.48
CA ILE A 152 -11.90 10.64 1.56
C ILE A 152 -12.55 11.76 2.36
N THR A 153 -12.43 12.99 1.88
CA THR A 153 -13.07 14.18 2.45
C THR A 153 -14.07 14.73 1.45
N THR A 154 -15.27 15.10 1.91
CA THR A 154 -16.26 15.82 1.08
C THR A 154 -16.14 17.33 1.30
N ASP A 155 -16.71 18.14 0.40
CA ASP A 155 -16.80 19.60 0.58
C ASP A 155 -17.56 20.04 1.85
N GLU A 156 -18.36 19.14 2.43
CA GLU A 156 -19.07 19.35 3.69
C GLU A 156 -18.23 18.94 4.92
N ASP A 157 -16.92 18.73 4.74
CA ASP A 157 -15.96 18.27 5.74
C ASP A 157 -16.29 16.89 6.37
N ASN A 158 -17.19 16.11 5.75
CA ASN A 158 -17.37 14.71 6.13
C ASN A 158 -16.13 13.92 5.70
N GLN A 159 -15.61 13.09 6.60
CA GLN A 159 -14.41 12.30 6.35
C GLN A 159 -14.68 10.82 6.58
N ILE A 160 -14.17 9.99 5.69
CA ILE A 160 -14.13 8.53 5.88
C ILE A 160 -12.72 8.03 5.60
N SER A 161 -12.18 7.32 6.58
CA SER A 161 -10.90 6.63 6.45
C SER A 161 -11.07 5.31 5.70
N PHE A 162 -10.06 4.95 4.90
CA PHE A 162 -10.07 3.69 4.16
C PHE A 162 -8.69 3.04 4.14
N GLY A 163 -8.69 1.71 4.11
CA GLY A 163 -7.50 0.90 3.84
C GLY A 163 -7.52 0.28 2.46
N ILE A 164 -6.35 -0.12 1.97
CA ILE A 164 -6.20 -1.04 0.83
C ILE A 164 -5.49 -2.28 1.35
N ASN A 165 -6.20 -3.41 1.37
CA ASN A 165 -5.63 -4.67 1.81
C ASN A 165 -4.68 -5.26 0.75
N ARG A 166 -4.05 -6.38 1.08
CA ARG A 166 -3.04 -7.03 0.23
C ARG A 166 -3.60 -7.65 -1.05
N ASN A 167 -4.91 -7.94 -1.08
CA ASN A 167 -5.61 -8.39 -2.26
C ASN A 167 -6.15 -7.22 -3.11
N GLY A 168 -5.79 -5.98 -2.76
CA GLY A 168 -6.21 -4.77 -3.46
C GLY A 168 -7.67 -4.39 -3.23
N ARG A 169 -8.35 -4.94 -2.22
CA ARG A 169 -9.68 -4.50 -1.79
C ARG A 169 -9.57 -3.24 -0.95
N VAL A 170 -10.53 -2.35 -1.13
CA VAL A 170 -10.69 -1.20 -0.25
C VAL A 170 -11.50 -1.64 0.95
N VAL A 171 -11.06 -1.29 2.15
CA VAL A 171 -11.72 -1.60 3.42
C VAL A 171 -12.11 -0.32 4.13
N MET A 172 -13.31 -0.28 4.68
CA MET A 172 -13.82 0.81 5.51
C MET A 172 -14.59 0.25 6.69
N TRP A 173 -14.70 1.02 7.77
CA TRP A 173 -15.52 0.65 8.93
C TRP A 173 -17.00 0.87 8.64
N LEU A 174 -17.84 -0.10 9.00
CA LEU A 174 -19.30 0.00 8.87
C LEU A 174 -19.85 1.24 9.61
N GLY A 175 -19.30 1.53 10.78
CA GLY A 175 -19.66 2.70 11.57
C GLY A 175 -19.39 4.03 10.86
N ASP A 176 -18.23 4.17 10.21
CA ASP A 176 -17.90 5.36 9.43
C ASP A 176 -18.75 5.48 8.16
N ILE A 177 -19.05 4.36 7.50
CA ILE A 177 -19.94 4.35 6.34
C ILE A 177 -21.33 4.89 6.74
N ALA A 178 -21.81 4.52 7.92
CA ALA A 178 -23.11 4.95 8.41
C ALA A 178 -23.22 6.46 8.67
N THR A 179 -22.11 7.17 8.87
CA THR A 179 -22.11 8.63 9.02
C THR A 179 -22.24 9.37 7.69
N LEU A 180 -22.05 8.68 6.56
CA LEU A 180 -22.16 9.28 5.23
C LEU A 180 -23.62 9.52 4.82
N PRO A 181 -23.90 10.51 3.95
CA PRO A 181 -25.20 10.66 3.34
C PRO A 181 -25.67 9.38 2.63
N VAL A 182 -26.96 9.07 2.71
CA VAL A 182 -27.55 7.84 2.12
C VAL A 182 -27.18 7.62 0.64
N PRO A 183 -27.16 8.64 -0.24
CA PRO A 183 -26.70 8.45 -1.63
C PRO A 183 -25.25 7.96 -1.74
N GLU A 184 -24.36 8.40 -0.85
CA GLU A 184 -22.96 7.97 -0.81
C GLU A 184 -22.86 6.52 -0.36
N GLN A 185 -23.67 6.12 0.62
CA GLN A 185 -23.74 4.73 1.05
C GLN A 185 -24.22 3.81 -0.10
N TYR A 186 -25.21 4.22 -0.89
CA TYR A 186 -25.64 3.44 -2.07
C TYR A 186 -24.57 3.36 -3.17
N TYR A 187 -23.76 4.41 -3.34
CA TYR A 187 -22.61 4.32 -4.24
C TYR A 187 -21.60 3.29 -3.75
N LEU A 188 -21.22 3.33 -2.47
CA LEU A 188 -20.34 2.32 -1.87
C LEU A 188 -20.93 0.91 -2.05
N LEU A 189 -22.24 0.74 -1.83
CA LEU A 189 -22.93 -0.55 -1.99
C LEU A 189 -22.77 -1.11 -3.41
N SER A 190 -22.73 -0.26 -4.44
CA SER A 190 -22.55 -0.70 -5.83
C SER A 190 -21.17 -1.33 -6.10
N GLU A 191 -20.17 -1.01 -5.27
CA GLU A 191 -18.81 -1.57 -5.35
C GLU A 191 -18.49 -2.55 -4.21
N ASN A 192 -19.45 -2.80 -3.32
CA ASN A 192 -19.31 -3.71 -2.20
C ASN A 192 -19.14 -5.16 -2.69
N VAL A 193 -18.23 -5.88 -2.05
CA VAL A 193 -17.88 -7.27 -2.37
C VAL A 193 -17.81 -8.08 -1.09
N GLU A 194 -17.84 -9.41 -1.24
CA GLU A 194 -17.63 -10.32 -0.12
C GLU A 194 -16.29 -10.08 0.57
N SER A 195 -16.27 -10.30 1.88
CA SER A 195 -15.04 -10.28 2.67
C SER A 195 -14.06 -11.31 2.14
N ASP A 196 -12.81 -10.90 1.97
CA ASP A 196 -11.69 -11.80 1.73
C ASP A 196 -10.92 -12.10 3.02
N HIS A 197 -11.45 -11.67 4.18
CA HIS A 197 -10.90 -11.90 5.51
C HIS A 197 -9.48 -11.35 5.72
N SER A 198 -9.01 -10.47 4.83
CA SER A 198 -7.69 -9.86 4.89
C SER A 198 -7.80 -8.36 5.14
N ILE A 199 -7.37 -7.91 6.31
CA ILE A 199 -7.33 -6.47 6.66
C ILE A 199 -5.90 -5.93 6.81
N GLY A 200 -4.89 -6.81 6.79
CA GLY A 200 -3.50 -6.43 6.98
C GLY A 200 -3.06 -5.29 6.05
N SER A 201 -2.88 -4.11 6.64
CA SER A 201 -2.58 -2.85 5.94
C SER A 201 -2.20 -1.77 6.97
N GLU A 202 -1.61 -0.68 6.49
CA GLU A 202 -1.28 0.49 7.34
C GLU A 202 -2.53 1.15 7.93
N PHE A 203 -3.72 0.89 7.36
CA PHE A 203 -5.00 1.34 7.93
C PHE A 203 -5.30 0.63 9.24
N TYR A 204 -5.10 -0.69 9.31
CA TYR A 204 -5.22 -1.43 10.58
C TYR A 204 -4.13 -1.02 11.57
N ASP A 205 -2.88 -0.91 11.10
CA ASP A 205 -1.76 -0.48 11.94
C ASP A 205 -2.05 0.90 12.58
N GLY A 206 -2.55 1.87 11.79
CA GLY A 206 -2.86 3.21 12.27
C GLY A 206 -4.09 3.31 13.17
N GLN A 207 -5.20 2.64 12.80
CA GLN A 207 -6.48 2.77 13.49
C GLN A 207 -6.62 1.85 14.72
N ILE A 208 -6.00 0.66 14.68
CA ILE A 208 -6.14 -0.35 15.73
C ILE A 208 -4.86 -0.47 16.56
N ASP A 209 -3.70 -0.61 15.91
CA ASP A 209 -2.44 -0.81 16.62
C ASP A 209 -1.75 0.51 17.03
N CYS A 210 -2.29 1.67 16.62
CA CYS A 210 -1.77 3.01 16.89
C CYS A 210 -0.32 3.19 16.41
N ILE A 211 0.02 2.59 15.28
CA ILE A 211 1.33 2.69 14.64
C ILE A 211 1.27 3.83 13.61
N PHE A 212 2.13 4.83 13.77
CA PHE A 212 2.27 5.90 12.80
C PHE A 212 2.89 5.36 11.51
N SER A 213 2.29 5.70 10.37
CA SER A 213 2.82 5.34 9.06
C SER A 213 3.99 6.22 8.66
N ASP A 214 4.93 5.63 7.92
CA ASP A 214 5.94 6.39 7.20
C ASP A 214 5.29 7.28 6.13
N PRO A 215 5.97 8.35 5.69
CA PRO A 215 5.55 9.11 4.52
C PRO A 215 5.36 8.22 3.29
N THR A 216 4.48 8.64 2.38
CA THR A 216 4.30 7.94 1.10
C THR A 216 5.62 7.91 0.31
N PRO A 217 5.88 6.86 -0.50
CA PRO A 217 7.05 6.79 -1.37
C PRO A 217 7.21 8.01 -2.30
N GLU A 218 6.10 8.60 -2.72
CA GLU A 218 6.07 9.79 -3.56
C GLU A 218 6.52 11.03 -2.78
N ASN A 219 6.08 11.21 -1.54
CA ASN A 219 6.56 12.29 -0.67
C ASN A 219 8.05 12.14 -0.37
N ASP A 220 8.49 10.91 -0.10
CA ASP A 220 9.90 10.59 0.10
C ASP A 220 10.75 10.88 -1.15
N LEU A 221 10.24 10.54 -2.34
CA LEU A 221 10.85 10.86 -3.62
C LEU A 221 10.96 12.38 -3.85
N LEU A 222 9.90 13.13 -3.56
CA LEU A 222 9.89 14.59 -3.70
C LEU A 222 10.87 15.26 -2.72
N ALA A 223 10.97 14.77 -1.49
CA ALA A 223 11.96 15.21 -0.52
C ALA A 223 13.39 14.93 -1.01
N ALA A 224 13.68 13.70 -1.43
CA ALA A 224 15.00 13.33 -1.96
C ALA A 224 15.39 14.17 -3.20
N ARG A 225 14.44 14.46 -4.10
CA ARG A 225 14.67 15.36 -5.24
C ARG A 225 15.04 16.77 -4.77
N THR A 226 14.32 17.30 -3.79
CA THR A 226 14.54 18.65 -3.25
C THR A 226 15.92 18.76 -2.62
N ASP A 227 16.30 17.77 -1.80
CA ASP A 227 17.60 17.71 -1.15
C ASP A 227 18.75 17.64 -2.17
N PHE A 228 18.60 16.83 -3.23
CA PHE A 228 19.56 16.79 -4.34
C PHE A 228 19.70 18.15 -5.04
N LEU A 229 18.59 18.82 -5.36
CA LEU A 229 18.62 20.11 -6.06
C LEU A 229 19.28 21.20 -5.23
N GLU A 230 19.02 21.23 -3.93
CA GLU A 230 19.70 22.15 -3.01
C GLU A 230 21.20 21.84 -2.91
N ALA A 231 21.59 20.58 -2.77
CA ALA A 231 23.00 20.18 -2.78
C ALA A 231 23.70 20.58 -4.11
N ALA A 232 23.03 20.37 -5.24
CA ALA A 232 23.54 20.77 -6.56
C ALA A 232 23.66 22.30 -6.69
N ARG A 233 22.68 23.05 -6.18
CA ARG A 233 22.72 24.51 -6.15
C ARG A 233 23.90 25.01 -5.32
N MET A 234 24.14 24.41 -4.17
CA MET A 234 25.28 24.73 -3.30
C MET A 234 26.62 24.40 -3.97
N HIS A 235 26.71 23.26 -4.68
CA HIS A 235 27.95 22.80 -5.31
C HIS A 235 28.29 23.57 -6.59
N PHE A 236 27.34 23.72 -7.51
CA PHE A 236 27.54 24.35 -8.82
C PHE A 236 27.29 25.86 -8.83
N GLY A 237 26.68 26.41 -7.77
CA GLY A 237 26.31 27.83 -7.70
C GLY A 237 25.11 28.22 -8.59
N ALA A 238 24.38 27.24 -9.14
CA ALA A 238 23.21 27.46 -9.98
C ALA A 238 22.18 26.33 -9.79
N THR A 239 20.89 26.65 -9.96
CA THR A 239 19.83 25.63 -9.93
C THR A 239 19.90 24.74 -11.17
N LEU A 240 19.65 23.44 -10.99
CA LEU A 240 19.52 22.47 -12.08
C LEU A 240 18.07 22.30 -12.54
N ALA A 241 17.11 22.95 -11.88
CA ALA A 241 15.69 22.82 -12.15
C ALA A 241 15.03 24.17 -12.46
N HIS A 242 13.88 24.11 -13.12
CA HIS A 242 12.99 25.24 -13.42
C HIS A 242 11.53 24.83 -13.19
N LEU A 243 10.60 25.78 -13.29
CA LEU A 243 9.15 25.56 -13.14
C LEU A 243 8.74 25.03 -11.76
N GLU A 244 9.33 25.55 -10.68
CA GLU A 244 9.06 25.06 -9.31
C GLU A 244 7.59 25.18 -8.92
N ALA A 245 6.91 26.27 -9.29
CA ALA A 245 5.50 26.47 -8.98
C ALA A 245 4.61 25.43 -9.67
N GLU A 246 4.91 25.12 -10.94
CA GLU A 246 4.20 24.11 -11.72
C GLU A 246 4.50 22.69 -11.21
N VAL A 247 5.76 22.41 -10.82
CA VAL A 247 6.14 21.12 -10.21
C VAL A 247 5.39 20.92 -8.89
N VAL A 248 5.28 21.95 -8.05
CA VAL A 248 4.51 21.89 -6.80
C VAL A 248 3.04 21.65 -7.09
N ALA A 249 2.45 22.34 -8.08
CA ALA A 249 1.06 22.13 -8.46
C ALA A 249 0.80 20.68 -8.94
N ILE A 250 1.70 20.12 -9.75
CA ILE A 250 1.59 18.72 -10.18
C ILE A 250 1.80 17.79 -8.98
N ALA A 251 2.78 18.04 -8.11
CA ALA A 251 3.05 17.20 -6.95
C ALA A 251 1.90 17.16 -5.94
N LEU A 252 1.17 18.27 -5.77
CA LEU A 252 -0.02 18.33 -4.91
C LEU A 252 -1.21 17.54 -5.48
N ASP A 253 -1.28 17.39 -6.80
CA ASP A 253 -2.31 16.62 -7.52
C ASP A 253 -1.85 15.18 -7.83
N PHE A 254 -0.55 14.90 -7.68
CA PHE A 254 0.08 13.63 -8.03
C PHE A 254 -0.28 12.57 -6.99
N ALA A 255 -1.35 11.83 -7.28
CA ALA A 255 -1.71 10.63 -6.56
C ALA A 255 -1.12 9.38 -7.25
N ARG A 256 -0.79 8.38 -6.43
CA ARG A 256 -0.45 7.05 -6.93
C ARG A 256 -1.61 6.50 -7.79
N PRO A 257 -1.34 5.72 -8.84
CA PRO A 257 -2.41 5.16 -9.66
C PRO A 257 -3.37 4.31 -8.82
N LEU A 258 -4.68 4.54 -8.97
CA LEU A 258 -5.72 3.80 -8.23
C LEU A 258 -6.14 2.50 -8.91
N THR A 259 -6.04 2.45 -10.24
CA THR A 259 -6.38 1.27 -11.04
C THR A 259 -5.37 1.09 -12.16
N ASP A 260 -5.26 -0.14 -12.65
CA ASP A 260 -4.37 -0.51 -13.75
C ASP A 260 -4.93 -0.12 -15.14
N SER A 261 -5.67 0.98 -15.21
CA SER A 261 -6.23 1.47 -16.48
C SER A 261 -5.16 2.22 -17.26
N VAL A 262 -5.20 2.11 -18.59
CA VAL A 262 -4.29 2.84 -19.49
C VAL A 262 -4.25 4.34 -19.17
N LYS A 263 -5.40 4.94 -18.83
CA LYS A 263 -5.47 6.36 -18.46
C LYS A 263 -4.65 6.68 -17.20
N ASN A 264 -4.74 5.84 -16.18
CA ASN A 264 -3.97 6.02 -14.94
C ASN A 264 -2.48 5.75 -15.15
N GLN A 265 -2.13 4.77 -15.97
CA GLN A 265 -0.74 4.50 -16.35
C GLN A 265 -0.12 5.71 -17.08
N GLN A 266 -0.84 6.26 -18.06
CA GLN A 266 -0.45 7.47 -18.80
C GLN A 266 -0.29 8.68 -17.87
N HIS A 267 -1.27 8.91 -16.99
CA HIS A 267 -1.22 10.03 -16.07
C HIS A 267 -0.01 9.94 -15.13
N ALA A 268 0.24 8.76 -14.55
CA ALA A 268 1.38 8.55 -13.66
C ALA A 268 2.74 8.70 -14.38
N ALA A 269 2.86 8.13 -15.59
CA ALA A 269 4.08 8.25 -16.39
C ALA A 269 4.35 9.71 -16.81
N ASP A 270 3.31 10.45 -17.18
CA ASP A 270 3.42 11.86 -17.57
C ASP A 270 3.79 12.76 -16.37
N ALA A 271 3.14 12.56 -15.22
CA ALA A 271 3.43 13.32 -14.00
C ALA A 271 4.87 13.09 -13.51
N LEU A 272 5.33 11.83 -13.43
CA LEU A 272 6.72 11.52 -13.08
C LEU A 272 7.70 12.18 -14.05
N ASN A 273 7.44 12.10 -15.35
CA ASN A 273 8.33 12.71 -16.34
C ASN A 273 8.35 14.24 -16.24
N LYS A 274 7.21 14.89 -16.02
CA LYS A 274 7.15 16.36 -15.80
C LYS A 274 7.94 16.78 -14.58
N ILE A 275 7.74 16.09 -13.46
CA ILE A 275 8.39 16.40 -12.17
C ILE A 275 9.89 16.12 -12.22
N HIS A 276 10.33 15.02 -12.82
CA HIS A 276 11.72 14.54 -12.69
C HIS A 276 12.61 14.79 -13.91
N VAL A 277 12.03 14.99 -15.10
CA VAL A 277 12.77 15.11 -16.36
C VAL A 277 12.54 16.48 -17.02
N GLU A 278 11.29 16.88 -17.24
CA GLU A 278 10.99 18.15 -17.96
C GLU A 278 11.30 19.38 -17.11
N SER A 279 11.20 19.26 -15.78
CA SER A 279 11.58 20.29 -14.82
C SER A 279 13.09 20.53 -14.71
N LEU A 280 13.93 19.77 -15.42
CA LEU A 280 15.37 20.01 -15.47
C LEU A 280 15.69 21.17 -16.42
N ASP A 281 16.44 22.16 -15.93
CA ASP A 281 16.86 23.30 -16.74
C ASP A 281 18.01 22.87 -17.67
N THR A 282 17.62 22.37 -18.84
CA THR A 282 18.54 21.90 -19.88
C THR A 282 19.50 23.00 -20.36
N GLN A 283 19.12 24.27 -20.24
CA GLN A 283 19.97 25.40 -20.60
C GLN A 283 20.99 25.70 -19.51
N ALA A 284 20.58 25.76 -18.23
CA ALA A 284 21.48 25.94 -17.10
C ALA A 284 22.51 24.81 -17.00
N ILE A 285 22.04 23.55 -17.09
CA ILE A 285 22.91 22.37 -17.09
C ILE A 285 23.92 22.44 -18.25
N GLY A 286 23.48 22.86 -19.44
CA GLY A 286 24.39 23.05 -20.58
C GLY A 286 25.48 24.08 -20.34
N LYS A 287 25.15 25.21 -19.68
CA LYS A 287 26.13 26.24 -19.30
C LYS A 287 27.15 25.70 -18.29
N LEU A 288 26.69 24.98 -17.27
CA LEU A 288 27.56 24.36 -16.27
C LEU A 288 28.50 23.32 -16.90
N LEU A 289 27.98 22.49 -17.80
CA LEU A 289 28.78 21.49 -18.51
C LEU A 289 29.90 22.14 -19.35
N SER A 290 29.58 23.22 -20.08
CA SER A 290 30.60 23.98 -20.81
C SER A 290 31.64 24.61 -19.89
N ALA A 291 31.23 25.13 -18.73
CA ALA A 291 32.16 25.67 -17.75
C ALA A 291 33.09 24.59 -17.15
N ALA A 292 32.61 23.35 -17.04
CA ALA A 292 33.38 22.19 -16.61
C ALA A 292 34.25 21.57 -17.73
N GLY A 293 34.24 22.14 -18.94
CA GLY A 293 35.06 21.69 -20.08
C GLY A 293 34.42 20.62 -20.97
N GLY A 294 33.13 20.31 -20.79
CA GLY A 294 32.37 19.40 -21.67
C GLY A 294 31.67 20.11 -22.83
N ASP A 295 31.26 19.35 -23.85
CA ASP A 295 30.45 19.85 -24.97
C ASP A 295 28.96 19.46 -24.83
N PRO A 296 28.04 20.41 -24.56
CA PRO A 296 26.61 20.13 -24.45
C PRO A 296 25.92 19.95 -25.82
N LYS A 297 26.59 20.20 -26.95
CA LYS A 297 25.97 20.13 -28.28
C LYS A 297 25.51 18.72 -28.62
N GLY A 298 24.30 18.60 -29.15
CA GLY A 298 23.71 17.32 -29.55
C GLY A 298 23.24 16.43 -28.39
N LEU A 299 23.54 16.79 -27.13
CA LEU A 299 23.09 16.04 -25.96
C LEU A 299 21.69 16.50 -25.51
N GLY A 300 20.80 15.54 -25.27
CA GLY A 300 19.52 15.77 -24.59
C GLY A 300 19.70 16.07 -23.09
N GLY A 301 18.66 16.58 -22.43
CA GLY A 301 18.73 17.07 -21.04
C GLY A 301 19.33 16.07 -20.04
N LEU A 302 18.84 14.83 -20.02
CA LEU A 302 19.37 13.78 -19.14
C LEU A 302 20.83 13.44 -19.43
N LYS A 303 21.23 13.44 -20.70
CA LYS A 303 22.64 13.18 -21.07
C LYS A 303 23.54 14.33 -20.66
N ARG A 304 23.08 15.59 -20.77
CA ARG A 304 23.84 16.74 -20.25
C ARG A 304 24.03 16.64 -18.74
N LEU A 305 22.97 16.28 -18.00
CA LEU A 305 23.05 16.10 -16.55
C LEU A 305 24.03 14.97 -16.19
N GLN A 306 23.91 13.82 -16.86
CA GLN A 306 24.84 12.70 -16.68
C GLN A 306 26.29 13.13 -16.91
N THR A 307 26.59 13.75 -18.06
CA THR A 307 27.96 14.18 -18.39
C THR A 307 28.49 15.24 -17.44
N LEU A 308 27.66 16.16 -16.97
CA LEU A 308 28.04 17.13 -15.93
C LEU A 308 28.44 16.41 -14.64
N LEU A 309 27.62 15.48 -14.17
CA LEU A 309 27.89 14.73 -12.94
C LEU A 309 29.12 13.80 -13.07
N GLU A 310 29.40 13.29 -14.26
CA GLU A 310 30.60 12.49 -14.55
C GLU A 310 31.91 13.30 -14.45
N THR A 311 31.84 14.63 -14.43
CA THR A 311 33.02 15.49 -14.16
C THR A 311 33.44 15.47 -12.69
N LEU A 312 32.57 14.97 -11.80
CA LEU A 312 32.84 14.89 -10.36
C LEU A 312 33.77 13.71 -10.02
N PRO A 313 34.57 13.81 -8.95
CA PRO A 313 35.33 12.69 -8.42
C PRO A 313 34.40 11.52 -8.02
N GLY A 314 34.79 10.27 -8.31
CA GLY A 314 33.97 9.08 -8.00
C GLY A 314 32.97 8.67 -9.09
N SER A 315 33.20 9.09 -10.34
CA SER A 315 32.28 8.98 -11.48
C SER A 315 31.85 7.57 -11.92
N SER A 316 32.45 6.49 -11.39
CA SER A 316 32.17 5.12 -11.83
C SER A 316 30.75 4.62 -11.55
N ALA A 317 29.95 5.36 -10.77
CA ALA A 317 28.57 5.00 -10.41
C ALA A 317 27.49 5.91 -11.03
N ILE A 318 27.85 7.01 -11.74
CA ILE A 318 26.87 8.00 -12.21
C ILE A 318 25.87 7.40 -13.19
N SER A 319 26.32 6.52 -14.09
CA SER A 319 25.43 5.86 -15.05
C SER A 319 24.32 5.05 -14.37
N ASN A 320 24.64 4.39 -13.26
CA ASN A 320 23.69 3.62 -12.47
C ASN A 320 22.73 4.55 -11.71
N LEU A 321 23.23 5.64 -11.14
CA LEU A 321 22.38 6.63 -10.45
C LEU A 321 21.46 7.37 -11.42
N MET A 322 21.88 7.60 -12.66
CA MET A 322 21.05 8.24 -13.69
C MET A 322 20.03 7.30 -14.34
N LEU A 323 20.19 5.97 -14.18
CA LEU A 323 19.36 4.96 -14.83
C LEU A 323 17.85 5.19 -14.60
N PRO A 324 17.36 5.46 -13.37
CA PRO A 324 15.92 5.62 -13.13
C PRO A 324 15.31 6.85 -13.81
N LEU A 325 16.09 7.93 -14.02
CA LEU A 325 15.64 9.11 -14.76
C LEU A 325 15.46 8.78 -16.25
N PHE A 326 16.35 7.99 -16.83
CA PHE A 326 16.18 7.49 -18.20
C PHE A 326 14.98 6.55 -18.30
N VAL A 327 14.78 5.66 -17.32
CA VAL A 327 13.59 4.79 -17.26
C VAL A 327 12.31 5.62 -17.20
N THR A 328 12.29 6.71 -16.42
CA THR A 328 11.14 7.61 -16.33
C THR A 328 10.76 8.20 -17.69
N TYR A 329 11.75 8.68 -18.44
CA TYR A 329 11.54 9.18 -19.80
C TYR A 329 11.02 8.07 -20.73
N ASP A 330 11.62 6.88 -20.67
CA ASP A 330 11.23 5.75 -21.50
C ASP A 330 9.81 5.25 -21.17
N LEU A 331 9.41 5.28 -19.89
CA LEU A 331 8.07 4.91 -19.44
C LEU A 331 7.01 5.85 -20.00
N ARG A 332 7.26 7.16 -20.00
CA ARG A 332 6.38 8.11 -20.69
C ARG A 332 6.29 7.79 -22.18
N VAL A 333 7.42 7.51 -22.83
CA VAL A 333 7.43 7.21 -24.26
C VAL A 333 6.59 5.98 -24.57
N ALA A 334 6.70 4.92 -23.79
CA ALA A 334 5.93 3.69 -23.97
C ALA A 334 4.42 3.90 -23.77
N ASN A 335 4.02 4.78 -22.85
CA ASN A 335 2.61 4.98 -22.49
C ASN A 335 1.89 6.05 -23.33
N LEU A 336 2.60 7.10 -23.76
CA LEU A 336 1.97 8.28 -24.39
C LEU A 336 2.23 8.40 -25.88
N HIS A 337 3.29 7.80 -26.43
CA HIS A 337 3.51 7.88 -27.87
C HIS A 337 2.74 6.80 -28.63
N LEU A 338 2.17 7.20 -29.76
CA LEU A 338 1.46 6.31 -30.67
C LEU A 338 2.50 5.48 -31.43
N THR A 339 3.00 4.45 -30.77
CA THR A 339 3.93 3.47 -31.35
C THR A 339 3.19 2.18 -31.71
N SER A 340 3.81 1.34 -32.54
CA SER A 340 3.25 0.00 -32.80
C SER A 340 3.16 -0.79 -31.49
N THR A 341 2.18 -1.70 -31.38
CA THR A 341 2.00 -2.54 -30.18
C THR A 341 3.24 -3.36 -29.85
N GLY A 342 3.97 -3.84 -30.87
CA GLY A 342 5.26 -4.54 -30.68
C GLY A 342 6.33 -3.63 -30.07
N THR A 343 6.49 -2.41 -30.60
CA THR A 343 7.49 -1.45 -30.10
C THR A 343 7.19 -0.97 -28.67
N ALA A 344 5.92 -0.83 -28.30
CA ALA A 344 5.54 -0.49 -26.93
C ALA A 344 5.85 -1.64 -25.95
N SER A 345 5.57 -2.89 -26.37
CA SER A 345 5.88 -4.10 -25.58
C SER A 345 7.38 -4.25 -25.36
N ASP A 346 8.18 -4.16 -26.42
CA ASP A 346 9.65 -4.28 -26.32
C ASP A 346 10.24 -3.22 -25.37
N LYS A 347 9.66 -2.02 -25.38
CA LYS A 347 10.12 -0.92 -24.52
C LYS A 347 9.71 -1.14 -23.06
N MET A 348 8.52 -1.69 -22.81
CA MET A 348 8.11 -2.10 -21.46
C MET A 348 8.95 -3.27 -20.92
N ASP A 349 9.38 -4.19 -21.79
CA ASP A 349 10.30 -5.27 -21.42
C ASP A 349 11.70 -4.74 -21.07
N ASP A 350 12.21 -3.73 -21.79
CA ASP A 350 13.46 -3.03 -21.41
C ASP A 350 13.31 -2.31 -20.05
N ILE A 351 12.19 -1.61 -19.84
CA ILE A 351 11.90 -0.91 -18.59
C ILE A 351 11.87 -1.88 -17.41
N THR A 352 11.11 -2.97 -17.51
CA THR A 352 11.00 -3.98 -16.44
C THR A 352 12.35 -4.62 -16.14
N SER A 353 13.12 -4.97 -17.18
CA SER A 353 14.48 -5.50 -17.04
C SER A 353 15.41 -4.53 -16.30
N ARG A 354 15.42 -3.24 -16.67
CA ARG A 354 16.24 -2.21 -16.02
C ARG A 354 15.83 -1.92 -14.58
N LEU A 355 14.57 -2.18 -14.23
CA LEU A 355 14.06 -2.11 -12.86
C LEU A 355 14.29 -3.40 -12.05
N GLY A 356 14.81 -4.46 -12.67
CA GLY A 356 15.04 -5.75 -12.02
C GLY A 356 13.74 -6.54 -11.78
N LEU A 357 12.71 -6.30 -12.59
CA LEU A 357 11.40 -6.95 -12.50
C LEU A 357 11.26 -8.06 -13.56
N PRO A 358 10.39 -9.07 -13.33
CA PRO A 358 10.09 -10.07 -14.35
C PRO A 358 9.41 -9.43 -15.57
N ALA A 359 9.58 -10.07 -16.74
CA ALA A 359 8.87 -9.67 -17.95
C ALA A 359 7.35 -9.69 -17.72
N ALA A 360 6.64 -8.74 -18.33
CA ALA A 360 5.20 -8.53 -18.13
C ALA A 360 4.79 -8.28 -16.65
N ALA A 361 5.67 -7.70 -15.83
CA ALA A 361 5.30 -7.25 -14.49
C ALA A 361 4.10 -6.28 -14.54
N PRO A 362 3.14 -6.40 -13.59
CA PRO A 362 2.05 -5.44 -13.44
C PRO A 362 2.56 -4.00 -13.34
N PHE A 363 1.77 -3.04 -13.85
CA PHE A 363 2.19 -1.63 -13.83
C PHE A 363 2.44 -1.10 -12.42
N PHE A 364 1.68 -1.57 -11.42
CA PHE A 364 1.91 -1.17 -10.02
C PHE A 364 3.31 -1.56 -9.54
N ASP A 365 3.79 -2.74 -9.90
CA ASP A 365 5.14 -3.20 -9.53
C ASP A 365 6.20 -2.35 -10.22
N VAL A 366 5.98 -2.01 -11.50
CA VAL A 366 6.84 -1.09 -12.26
C VAL A 366 6.89 0.28 -11.62
N TYR A 367 5.73 0.84 -11.26
CA TYR A 367 5.62 2.15 -10.63
C TYR A 367 6.31 2.17 -9.26
N ASP A 368 6.00 1.21 -8.38
CA ASP A 368 6.57 1.13 -7.04
C ASP A 368 8.10 0.95 -7.09
N ALA A 369 8.60 0.12 -8.02
CA ALA A 369 10.04 -0.04 -8.23
C ALA A 369 10.70 1.23 -8.76
N LEU A 370 10.07 1.93 -9.72
CA LEU A 370 10.59 3.16 -10.29
C LEU A 370 10.66 4.28 -9.25
N VAL A 371 9.59 4.50 -8.48
CA VAL A 371 9.55 5.52 -7.41
C VAL A 371 10.65 5.26 -6.38
N LYS A 372 10.80 4.01 -5.94
CA LYS A 372 11.86 3.61 -5.00
C LYS A 372 13.26 3.86 -5.56
N GLN A 373 13.50 3.46 -6.82
CA GLN A 373 14.81 3.63 -7.44
C GLN A 373 15.14 5.09 -7.73
N LEU A 374 14.16 5.91 -8.12
CA LEU A 374 14.34 7.36 -8.28
C LEU A 374 14.73 8.02 -6.95
N ALA A 375 14.06 7.66 -5.84
CA ALA A 375 14.38 8.23 -4.54
C ALA A 375 15.80 7.83 -4.09
N ALA A 376 16.19 6.57 -4.30
CA ALA A 376 17.55 6.10 -4.03
C ALA A 376 18.59 6.80 -4.93
N ALA A 377 18.28 7.01 -6.21
CA ALA A 377 19.13 7.72 -7.16
C ALA A 377 19.39 9.16 -6.71
N TYR A 378 18.35 9.92 -6.34
CA TYR A 378 18.54 11.29 -5.87
C TYR A 378 19.41 11.37 -4.61
N ARG A 379 19.22 10.46 -3.65
CA ARG A 379 20.09 10.40 -2.46
C ARG A 379 21.54 10.10 -2.81
N GLY A 380 21.79 9.11 -3.68
CA GLY A 380 23.15 8.82 -4.14
C GLY A 380 23.78 9.99 -4.90
N LEU A 381 22.99 10.72 -5.70
CA LEU A 381 23.44 11.94 -6.38
C LEU A 381 23.74 13.08 -5.40
N GLN A 382 22.94 13.22 -4.34
CA GLN A 382 23.17 14.19 -3.28
C GLN A 382 24.48 13.90 -2.53
N GLU A 383 24.72 12.63 -2.16
CA GLU A 383 25.95 12.21 -1.47
C GLU A 383 27.21 12.56 -2.27
N LEU A 384 27.16 12.51 -3.61
CA LEU A 384 28.29 12.90 -4.46
C LEU A 384 28.60 14.41 -4.44
N LEU A 385 27.61 15.23 -4.10
CA LEU A 385 27.73 16.69 -4.09
C LEU A 385 28.07 17.23 -2.70
N THR A 386 27.92 16.41 -1.67
CA THR A 386 28.13 16.77 -0.26
C THR A 386 29.44 16.16 0.23
N PRO A 387 30.45 16.95 0.63
CA PRO A 387 31.78 16.45 1.01
C PRO A 387 31.84 15.69 2.33
#